data_AF-A0A137P1A8-F1
#
_entry.id   AF-A0A137P1A8-F1
#
_cell.length_a   1.000
_cell.length_b   1.000
_cell.length_c   1.000
_cell.angle_alpha   90.00
_cell.angle_beta   90.00
_cell.angle_gamma   90.00
#
_symmetry.space_group_name_H-M   'P 1'
#
loop_
_entity.id
_entity.type
_entity.pdbx_description
1 polymer ?
#
loop_
_entity_poly.entity_id
_entity_poly.type
_entity_poly.pdbx_seq_one_letter_code
_entity_poly.pdbx_strand_id
1 'polypeptide(L)'
;MSSGYLKPGTSQCLIYSFVVNSSNRIEIFTVGFLALMRYLISCHNIELKAKIWLISYGIVIAPIFSLYLFPLVTGDANPLPSMLFCAPFLKPTPSTFVLSLINPFIFIIPCWISTFCYFVIGIKAYKKLNNMKKEAVATNDTFLINIIKKQKLNLIFQLGVVFTVFNFCFMPVYVTVIMRVIKGYKIPPISDAIMGEIIEISRAIDPIITLIFQPDLNHEFKVFLTKLMANIKSFVKKLFK
;
A
#
# COMPACT_ATOMS: atom_id res chain seq x y z
N MET A 1 7.88 -17.48 26.64
CA MET A 1 6.67 -16.99 27.34
C MET A 1 5.86 -16.17 26.36
N SER A 2 4.78 -16.71 25.78
CA SER A 2 3.85 -15.87 25.02
C SER A 2 3.10 -15.01 26.03
N SER A 3 3.23 -13.68 25.94
CA SER A 3 2.39 -12.76 26.70
C SER A 3 0.93 -13.18 26.47
N GLY A 4 0.13 -13.27 27.53
CA GLY A 4 -1.29 -13.70 27.44
C GLY A 4 -2.19 -12.76 26.62
N TYR A 5 -1.60 -11.78 25.93
CA TYR A 5 -2.24 -10.70 25.21
C TYR A 5 -3.02 -11.17 23.98
N LEU A 6 -2.51 -12.17 23.24
CA LEU A 6 -3.12 -12.67 22.00
C LEU A 6 -3.77 -14.05 22.14
N LYS A 7 -4.26 -14.39 23.35
CA LYS A 7 -4.98 -15.67 23.53
C LYS A 7 -6.29 -15.69 22.72
N PRO A 8 -6.72 -16.87 22.23
CA PRO A 8 -8.01 -17.01 21.55
C PRO A 8 -9.16 -16.47 22.39
N GLY A 9 -10.08 -15.72 21.77
CA GLY A 9 -11.28 -15.20 22.42
C GLY A 9 -11.07 -14.01 23.36
N THR A 10 -9.85 -13.45 23.48
CA THR A 10 -9.63 -12.22 24.25
C THR A 10 -10.06 -10.98 23.47
N SER A 11 -10.54 -9.96 24.20
CA SER A 11 -10.90 -8.66 23.60
C SER A 11 -9.72 -7.99 22.91
N GLN A 12 -8.49 -8.19 23.44
CA GLN A 12 -7.27 -7.69 22.83
C GLN A 12 -7.01 -8.31 21.46
N CYS A 13 -7.20 -9.63 21.30
CA CYS A 13 -7.05 -10.30 20.00
C CYS A 13 -8.11 -9.83 18.99
N LEU A 14 -9.35 -9.60 19.44
CA LEU A 14 -10.42 -9.07 18.61
C LEU A 14 -10.15 -7.64 18.15
N ILE A 15 -9.77 -6.75 19.07
CA ILE A 15 -9.43 -5.35 18.77
C ILE A 15 -8.21 -5.30 17.85
N TYR A 16 -7.17 -6.09 18.14
CA TYR A 16 -5.99 -6.18 17.29
C TYR A 16 -6.38 -6.63 15.87
N SER A 17 -7.16 -7.70 15.78
CA SER A 17 -7.59 -8.24 14.48
C SER A 17 -8.35 -7.19 13.69
N PHE A 18 -9.29 -6.48 14.31
CA PHE A 18 -10.03 -5.39 13.69
C PHE A 18 -9.09 -4.27 13.24
N VAL A 19 -8.32 -3.66 14.16
CA VAL A 19 -7.50 -2.47 13.87
C VAL A 19 -6.45 -2.78 12.81
N VAL A 20 -5.66 -3.84 12.98
CA VAL A 20 -4.55 -4.16 12.09
C VAL A 20 -5.05 -4.64 10.73
N ASN A 21 -5.99 -5.59 10.68
CA ASN A 21 -6.45 -6.10 9.39
C ASN A 21 -7.27 -5.06 8.61
N SER A 22 -8.13 -4.29 9.28
CA SER A 22 -8.88 -3.22 8.58
C SER A 22 -7.95 -2.13 8.08
N SER A 23 -7.01 -1.65 8.91
CA SER A 23 -6.03 -0.63 8.52
C SER A 23 -5.22 -1.07 7.30
N ASN A 24 -4.71 -2.31 7.31
CA ASN A 24 -3.92 -2.84 6.20
C ASN A 24 -4.74 -2.91 4.89
N ARG A 25 -6.04 -3.20 4.94
CA ARG A 25 -6.88 -3.17 3.73
C ARG A 25 -7.25 -1.76 3.29
N ILE A 26 -7.59 -0.90 4.23
CA ILE A 26 -7.91 0.50 3.94
C ILE A 26 -6.72 1.16 3.25
N GLU A 27 -5.50 0.93 3.72
CA GLU A 27 -4.27 1.45 3.13
C GLU A 27 -4.11 0.99 1.67
N ILE A 28 -4.19 -0.32 1.39
CA ILE A 28 -4.05 -0.85 0.03
C ILE A 28 -5.12 -0.27 -0.91
N PHE A 29 -6.38 -0.16 -0.44
CA PHE A 29 -7.44 0.46 -1.23
C PHE A 29 -7.25 1.96 -1.40
N THR A 30 -6.68 2.64 -0.42
CA THR A 30 -6.31 4.07 -0.53
C THR A 30 -5.29 4.24 -1.64
N VAL A 31 -4.24 3.43 -1.66
CA VAL A 31 -3.21 3.48 -2.70
C VAL A 31 -3.80 3.17 -4.08
N GLY A 32 -4.65 2.14 -4.19
CA GLY A 32 -5.34 1.82 -5.43
C GLY A 32 -6.27 2.92 -5.92
N PHE A 33 -7.00 3.56 -5.01
CA PHE A 33 -7.88 4.68 -5.32
C PHE A 33 -7.09 5.91 -5.78
N LEU A 34 -5.98 6.23 -5.11
CA LEU A 34 -5.08 7.31 -5.51
C LEU A 34 -4.43 7.05 -6.88
N ALA A 35 -4.03 5.81 -7.16
CA ALA A 35 -3.51 5.42 -8.46
C ALA A 35 -4.57 5.59 -9.57
N LEU A 36 -5.81 5.18 -9.31
CA LEU A 36 -6.94 5.35 -10.21
C LEU A 36 -7.24 6.83 -10.47
N MET A 37 -7.29 7.66 -9.43
CA MET A 37 -7.46 9.11 -9.55
C MET A 37 -6.39 9.72 -10.46
N ARG A 38 -5.11 9.41 -10.21
CA ARG A 38 -3.99 9.91 -11.02
C ARG A 38 -4.08 9.43 -12.47
N TYR A 39 -4.54 8.20 -12.68
CA TYR A 39 -4.77 7.65 -14.01
C TYR A 39 -5.87 8.41 -14.75
N LEU A 40 -7.01 8.64 -14.12
CA LEU A 40 -8.13 9.37 -14.73
C LEU A 40 -7.75 10.81 -15.09
N ILE A 41 -7.03 11.50 -14.20
CA ILE A 41 -6.53 12.86 -14.46
C ILE A 41 -5.46 12.84 -15.57
N SER A 42 -4.42 12.02 -15.44
CA SER A 42 -3.26 12.08 -16.33
C SER A 42 -3.52 11.47 -17.70
N CYS A 43 -4.29 10.38 -17.77
CA CYS A 43 -4.52 9.63 -19.00
C CYS A 43 -5.75 10.13 -19.75
N HIS A 44 -6.84 10.43 -19.03
CA HIS A 44 -8.14 10.80 -19.61
C HIS A 44 -8.55 12.27 -19.42
N ASN A 45 -7.74 13.08 -18.73
CA ASN A 45 -8.05 14.48 -18.42
C ASN A 45 -9.40 14.67 -17.71
N ILE A 46 -9.80 13.70 -16.88
CA ILE A 46 -11.05 13.78 -16.13
C ILE A 46 -10.79 14.49 -14.81
N GLU A 47 -11.23 15.74 -14.72
CA GLU A 47 -11.15 16.55 -13.50
C GLU A 47 -12.49 16.55 -12.77
N LEU A 48 -12.57 15.82 -11.66
CA LEU A 48 -13.73 15.84 -10.78
C LEU A 48 -13.50 16.74 -9.58
N LYS A 49 -14.58 17.34 -9.06
CA LYS A 49 -14.55 18.11 -7.81
C LYS A 49 -14.11 17.22 -6.64
N ALA A 50 -13.33 17.76 -5.71
CA ALA A 50 -12.83 17.02 -4.54
C ALA A 50 -13.93 16.31 -3.73
N LYS A 51 -15.13 16.90 -3.63
CA LYS A 51 -16.30 16.28 -2.96
C LYS A 51 -16.69 14.94 -3.58
N ILE A 52 -16.63 14.83 -4.91
CA ILE A 52 -16.97 13.60 -5.63
C ILE A 52 -15.93 12.52 -5.32
N TRP A 53 -14.64 12.87 -5.33
CA TRP A 53 -13.58 11.93 -4.95
C TRP A 53 -13.73 11.42 -3.52
N LEU A 54 -14.04 12.29 -2.56
CA LEU A 54 -14.25 11.90 -1.17
C LEU A 54 -15.45 10.97 -1.00
N ILE A 55 -16.57 11.23 -1.68
CA ILE A 55 -17.75 10.36 -1.65
C ILE A 55 -17.41 8.99 -2.26
N SER A 56 -16.78 8.95 -3.43
CA SER A 56 -16.35 7.70 -4.08
C SER A 56 -15.39 6.90 -3.21
N TYR A 57 -14.45 7.56 -2.54
CA TYR A 57 -13.53 6.92 -1.60
C TYR A 57 -14.27 6.32 -0.40
N GLY A 58 -15.21 7.06 0.19
CA GLY A 58 -16.06 6.57 1.27
C GLY A 58 -16.86 5.31 0.88
N ILE A 59 -17.41 5.28 -0.34
CA ILE A 59 -18.13 4.12 -0.88
C ILE A 59 -17.21 2.90 -1.01
N VAL A 60 -15.95 3.09 -1.41
CA VAL A 60 -14.96 2.00 -1.54
C VAL A 60 -14.51 1.46 -0.17
N ILE A 61 -14.32 2.34 0.82
CA ILE A 61 -13.81 1.94 2.14
C ILE A 61 -14.89 1.35 3.05
N ALA A 62 -16.13 1.84 2.96
CA ALA A 62 -17.25 1.37 3.77
C ALA A 62 -17.41 -0.17 3.80
N PRO A 63 -17.46 -0.90 2.68
CA PRO A 63 -17.62 -2.36 2.70
C PRO A 63 -16.43 -3.07 3.36
N ILE A 64 -15.21 -2.55 3.21
CA ILE A 64 -14.02 -3.10 3.87
C ILE A 64 -14.14 -2.95 5.37
N PHE A 65 -14.50 -1.76 5.84
CA PHE A 65 -14.68 -1.49 7.25
C PHE A 65 -15.78 -2.38 7.85
N SER A 66 -16.93 -2.49 7.18
CA SER A 66 -18.03 -3.38 7.59
C SER A 66 -17.60 -4.85 7.66
N LEU A 67 -16.79 -5.32 6.70
CA LEU A 67 -16.31 -6.69 6.66
C LEU A 67 -15.44 -7.04 7.88
N TYR A 68 -14.54 -6.15 8.29
CA TYR A 68 -13.68 -6.39 9.46
C TYR A 68 -14.36 -6.04 10.79
N LEU A 69 -15.45 -5.28 10.77
CA LEU A 69 -16.31 -5.10 11.93
C LEU A 69 -17.06 -6.40 12.30
N PHE A 70 -17.38 -7.24 11.31
CA PHE A 70 -18.09 -8.51 11.54
C PHE A 70 -17.36 -9.46 12.53
N PRO A 71 -16.06 -9.76 12.38
CA PRO A 71 -15.28 -10.52 13.36
C PRO A 71 -15.29 -9.94 14.77
N LEU A 72 -15.28 -8.61 14.89
CA LEU A 72 -15.32 -7.92 16.19
C LEU A 72 -16.66 -8.16 16.90
N VAL A 73 -17.77 -8.09 16.17
CA VAL A 73 -19.13 -8.31 16.71
C VAL A 73 -19.40 -9.79 17.01
N THR A 74 -18.93 -10.69 16.14
CA THR A 74 -19.17 -12.14 16.27
C THR A 74 -18.14 -12.88 17.14
N GLY A 75 -17.11 -12.17 17.60
CA GLY A 75 -16.02 -12.79 18.37
C GLY A 75 -15.19 -13.77 17.53
N ASP A 76 -15.09 -13.58 16.22
CA ASP A 76 -14.38 -14.46 15.27
C ASP A 76 -12.99 -13.94 14.89
N ALA A 77 -12.14 -13.78 15.89
CA ALA A 77 -10.70 -13.61 15.71
C ALA A 77 -9.94 -14.62 16.53
N ASN A 78 -8.90 -15.20 15.94
CA ASN A 78 -7.99 -16.13 16.62
C ASN A 78 -6.54 -15.76 16.29
N PRO A 79 -5.58 -16.10 17.18
CA PRO A 79 -4.18 -15.94 16.87
C PRO A 79 -3.80 -16.86 15.70
N LEU A 80 -2.91 -16.35 14.85
CA LEU A 80 -2.25 -17.14 13.80
C LEU A 80 -1.19 -18.07 14.43
N PRO A 81 -0.67 -19.08 13.68
CA PRO A 81 0.30 -20.05 14.21
C PRO A 81 1.57 -19.46 14.81
N SER A 82 2.00 -18.26 14.36
CA SER A 82 3.14 -17.54 14.96
C SER A 82 2.86 -16.96 16.35
N MET A 83 1.58 -16.84 16.74
CA MET A 83 1.12 -16.12 17.92
C MET A 83 1.52 -14.62 17.95
N LEU A 84 1.97 -14.05 16.82
CA LEU A 84 2.34 -12.64 16.69
C LEU A 84 1.15 -11.77 16.26
N PHE A 85 0.21 -12.36 15.54
CA PHE A 85 -0.91 -11.66 14.90
C PHE A 85 -2.23 -12.37 15.22
N CYS A 86 -3.32 -11.58 15.28
CA CYS A 86 -4.68 -12.10 15.27
C CYS A 86 -5.36 -11.87 13.92
N ALA A 87 -5.95 -12.92 13.37
CA ALA A 87 -6.63 -12.88 12.09
C ALA A 87 -8.13 -13.21 12.22
N PRO A 88 -8.98 -12.58 11.39
CA PRO A 88 -10.40 -12.87 11.35
C PRO A 88 -10.69 -14.11 10.50
N PHE A 89 -11.94 -14.59 10.57
CA PHE A 89 -12.47 -15.65 9.68
C PHE A 89 -11.79 -17.00 9.86
N LEU A 90 -11.29 -17.29 11.06
CA LEU A 90 -10.58 -18.56 11.34
C LEU A 90 -11.51 -19.67 11.84
N LYS A 91 -12.71 -19.35 12.36
CA LYS A 91 -13.66 -20.38 12.78
C LYS A 91 -14.23 -21.12 11.57
N PRO A 92 -14.49 -22.44 11.66
CA PRO A 92 -15.08 -23.23 10.58
C PRO A 92 -16.61 -23.11 10.58
N THR A 93 -17.14 -21.90 10.36
CA THR A 93 -18.59 -21.68 10.20
C THR A 93 -18.93 -21.40 8.73
N PRO A 94 -20.13 -21.72 8.24
CA PRO A 94 -20.50 -21.46 6.85
C PRO A 94 -20.33 -19.99 6.42
N SER A 95 -20.67 -19.04 7.30
CA SER A 95 -20.50 -17.60 7.05
C SER A 95 -19.02 -17.22 6.90
N THR A 96 -18.16 -17.72 7.79
CA THR A 96 -16.73 -17.37 7.80
C THR A 96 -15.98 -18.03 6.65
N PHE A 97 -16.47 -19.16 6.13
CA PHE A 97 -15.95 -19.77 4.91
C PHE A 97 -16.14 -18.84 3.68
N VAL A 98 -17.36 -18.29 3.50
CA VAL A 98 -17.63 -17.33 2.41
C VAL A 98 -16.76 -16.08 2.55
N LEU A 99 -16.66 -15.53 3.77
CA LEU A 99 -15.81 -14.35 4.02
C LEU A 99 -14.32 -14.65 3.79
N SER A 100 -13.86 -15.85 4.14
CA SER A 100 -12.50 -16.31 3.86
C SER A 100 -12.21 -16.45 2.36
N LEU A 101 -13.22 -16.80 1.56
CA LEU A 101 -13.11 -16.86 0.10
C LEU A 101 -13.04 -15.46 -0.53
N ILE A 102 -13.77 -14.49 0.02
CA ILE A 102 -13.78 -13.09 -0.46
C ILE A 102 -12.48 -12.36 -0.08
N ASN A 103 -11.94 -12.64 1.11
CA ASN A 103 -10.79 -11.93 1.68
C ASN A 103 -9.53 -11.84 0.77
N PRO A 104 -9.12 -12.88 0.02
CA PRO A 104 -8.06 -12.78 -0.98
C PRO A 104 -8.31 -11.74 -2.07
N PHE A 105 -9.55 -11.64 -2.58
CA PHE A 105 -9.89 -10.71 -3.66
C PHE A 105 -9.78 -9.25 -3.21
N ILE A 106 -10.00 -8.98 -1.92
CA ILE A 106 -9.81 -7.67 -1.30
C ILE A 106 -8.35 -7.23 -1.36
N PHE A 107 -7.39 -8.15 -1.39
CA PHE A 107 -5.99 -7.80 -1.69
C PHE A 107 -5.72 -7.68 -3.18
N ILE A 108 -6.15 -8.68 -3.95
CA ILE A 108 -5.77 -8.82 -5.36
C ILE A 108 -6.29 -7.64 -6.18
N ILE A 109 -7.56 -7.28 -6.04
CA ILE A 109 -8.21 -6.25 -6.85
C ILE A 109 -7.48 -4.89 -6.77
N PRO A 110 -7.28 -4.28 -5.59
CA PRO A 110 -6.59 -2.99 -5.52
C PRO A 110 -5.11 -3.06 -5.93
N CYS A 111 -4.40 -4.17 -5.66
CA CYS A 111 -3.02 -4.35 -6.13
C CYS A 111 -2.93 -4.35 -7.67
N TRP A 112 -3.85 -5.05 -8.34
CA TRP A 112 -3.92 -5.10 -9.80
C TRP A 112 -4.35 -3.78 -10.41
N ILE A 113 -5.35 -3.11 -9.83
CA ILE A 113 -5.76 -1.75 -10.25
C ILE A 113 -4.58 -0.79 -10.13
N SER A 114 -3.87 -0.80 -9.00
CA SER A 114 -2.69 0.06 -8.76
C SER A 114 -1.62 -0.19 -9.82
N THR A 115 -1.26 -1.47 -10.01
CA THR A 115 -0.24 -1.88 -10.98
C THR A 115 -0.63 -1.41 -12.38
N PHE A 116 -1.83 -1.72 -12.84
CA PHE A 116 -2.31 -1.29 -14.14
C PHE A 116 -2.26 0.23 -14.31
N CYS A 117 -2.82 0.98 -13.37
CA CYS A 117 -2.88 2.45 -13.43
C CYS A 117 -1.47 3.05 -13.51
N TYR A 118 -0.55 2.64 -12.64
CA TYR A 118 0.81 3.15 -12.63
C TYR A 118 1.59 2.80 -13.91
N PHE A 119 1.43 1.59 -14.44
CA PHE A 119 2.06 1.22 -15.70
C PHE A 119 1.56 2.08 -16.86
N VAL A 120 0.25 2.32 -16.97
CA VAL A 120 -0.29 3.15 -18.06
C VAL A 120 0.14 4.62 -17.93
N ILE A 121 0.13 5.17 -16.71
CA ILE A 121 0.70 6.50 -16.43
C ILE A 121 2.18 6.54 -16.82
N GLY A 122 2.94 5.52 -16.44
CA GLY A 122 4.36 5.37 -16.75
C GLY A 122 4.64 5.35 -18.25
N ILE A 123 3.86 4.60 -19.03
CA ILE A 123 3.96 4.57 -20.49
C ILE A 123 3.68 5.95 -21.09
N LYS A 124 2.64 6.65 -20.62
CA LYS A 124 2.30 8.01 -21.10
C LYS A 124 3.41 9.01 -20.76
N ALA A 125 3.93 8.98 -19.54
CA ALA A 125 5.05 9.82 -19.09
C ALA A 125 6.32 9.53 -19.89
N TYR A 126 6.63 8.26 -20.15
CA TYR A 126 7.78 7.86 -20.96
C TYR A 126 7.69 8.38 -22.40
N LYS A 127 6.51 8.30 -23.03
CA LYS A 127 6.26 8.90 -24.35
C LYS A 127 6.49 10.42 -24.34
N LYS A 128 6.00 11.12 -23.32
CA LYS A 128 6.22 12.57 -23.17
C LYS A 128 7.71 12.90 -23.03
N LEU A 129 8.45 12.14 -22.23
CA LEU A 129 9.91 12.28 -22.08
C LEU A 129 10.67 11.97 -23.38
N ASN A 130 10.15 11.09 -24.25
CA ASN A 130 10.72 10.89 -25.58
C ASN A 130 10.52 12.09 -26.50
N ASN A 131 9.35 12.73 -26.47
CA ASN A 131 9.09 13.93 -27.26
C ASN A 131 9.96 15.09 -26.79
N MET A 132 10.02 15.34 -25.48
CA MET A 132 10.92 16.36 -24.90
C MET A 132 12.40 16.11 -25.25
N LYS A 133 12.82 14.84 -25.35
CA LYS A 133 14.19 14.51 -25.78
C LYS A 133 14.43 14.92 -27.24
N LYS A 134 13.45 14.71 -28.14
CA LYS A 134 13.57 15.08 -29.55
C LYS A 134 13.69 16.60 -29.70
N GLU A 135 12.89 17.36 -28.96
CA GLU A 135 12.95 18.82 -28.91
C GLU A 135 14.32 19.31 -28.40
N ALA A 136 14.82 18.75 -27.29
CA ALA A 136 16.13 19.11 -26.75
C ALA A 136 17.30 18.81 -27.71
N VAL A 137 17.19 17.74 -28.50
CA VAL A 137 18.18 17.43 -29.55
C VAL A 137 18.12 18.45 -30.69
N ALA A 138 16.91 18.87 -31.10
CA ALA A 138 16.76 19.89 -32.13
C ALA A 138 17.33 21.25 -31.69
N THR A 139 17.28 21.58 -30.40
CA THR A 139 17.84 22.82 -29.83
C THR A 139 19.29 22.69 -29.36
N ASN A 140 19.96 21.54 -29.55
CA ASN A 140 21.30 21.24 -29.04
C ASN A 140 21.49 21.46 -27.52
N ASP A 141 20.44 21.29 -26.72
CA ASP A 141 20.52 21.43 -25.25
C ASP A 141 20.98 20.13 -24.60
N THR A 142 22.30 19.99 -24.43
CA THR A 142 22.93 18.80 -23.84
C THR A 142 22.58 18.62 -22.37
N PHE A 143 22.33 19.70 -21.63
CA PHE A 143 21.96 19.66 -20.23
C PHE A 143 20.57 19.05 -20.04
N LEU A 144 19.60 19.52 -20.83
CA LEU A 144 18.24 19.01 -20.82
C LEU A 144 18.18 17.52 -21.21
N ILE A 145 18.98 17.09 -22.19
CA ILE A 145 19.08 15.68 -22.59
C ILE A 145 19.52 14.80 -21.41
N ASN A 146 20.50 15.25 -20.62
CA ASN A 146 21.01 14.50 -19.47
C ASN A 146 19.96 14.42 -18.34
N ILE A 147 19.22 15.50 -18.09
CA ILE A 147 18.11 15.50 -17.14
C ILE A 147 17.03 14.50 -17.57
N ILE A 148 16.63 14.51 -18.84
CA ILE A 148 15.59 13.62 -19.36
C ILE A 148 16.02 12.15 -19.25
N LYS A 149 17.29 11.82 -19.53
CA LYS A 149 17.83 10.46 -19.34
C LYS A 149 17.68 10.00 -17.89
N LYS A 150 18.03 10.86 -16.92
CA LYS A 150 17.90 10.57 -15.49
C LYS A 150 16.43 10.39 -15.08
N GLN A 151 15.54 11.25 -15.55
CA GLN A 151 14.10 11.14 -15.28
C GLN A 151 13.50 9.84 -15.81
N LYS A 152 13.91 9.37 -17.00
CA LYS A 152 13.48 8.08 -17.55
C LYS A 152 13.92 6.90 -16.69
N LEU A 153 15.18 6.90 -16.25
CA LEU A 153 15.69 5.84 -15.37
C LEU A 153 14.95 5.82 -14.03
N ASN A 154 14.73 6.99 -13.44
CA ASN A 154 13.94 7.13 -12.22
C ASN A 154 12.51 6.60 -12.40
N LEU A 155 11.86 6.90 -13.51
CA LEU A 155 10.51 6.40 -13.81
C LEU A 155 10.49 4.86 -13.93
N ILE A 156 11.48 4.25 -14.59
CA ILE A 156 11.57 2.79 -14.70
C ILE A 156 11.75 2.17 -13.30
N PHE A 157 12.65 2.73 -12.49
CA PHE A 157 12.87 2.26 -11.12
C PHE A 157 11.60 2.37 -10.28
N GLN A 158 10.87 3.49 -10.36
CA GLN A 158 9.59 3.72 -9.70
C GLN A 158 8.55 2.64 -10.04
N LEU A 159 8.37 2.35 -11.32
CA LEU A 159 7.44 1.31 -11.77
C LEU A 159 7.88 -0.07 -11.29
N GLY A 160 9.18 -0.35 -11.27
CA GLY A 160 9.74 -1.58 -10.72
C GLY A 160 9.47 -1.75 -9.23
N VAL A 161 9.58 -0.68 -8.43
CA VAL A 161 9.26 -0.69 -6.99
C VAL A 161 7.78 -0.95 -6.77
N VAL A 162 6.89 -0.22 -7.47
CA VAL A 162 5.43 -0.43 -7.39
C VAL A 162 5.06 -1.87 -7.74
N PHE A 163 5.60 -2.39 -8.85
CA PHE A 163 5.36 -3.78 -9.25
C PHE A 163 5.80 -4.76 -8.17
N THR A 164 6.99 -4.54 -7.62
CA THR A 164 7.57 -5.43 -6.59
C THR A 164 6.75 -5.44 -5.31
N VAL A 165 6.40 -4.27 -4.79
CA VAL A 165 5.62 -4.17 -3.56
C VAL A 165 4.23 -4.77 -3.75
N PHE A 166 3.48 -4.34 -4.78
CA PHE A 166 2.08 -4.77 -4.92
C PHE A 166 1.90 -6.22 -5.37
N ASN A 167 2.87 -6.77 -6.11
CA ASN A 167 2.76 -8.13 -6.63
C ASN A 167 3.62 -9.12 -5.83
N PHE A 168 4.91 -8.85 -5.60
CA PHE A 168 5.76 -9.84 -4.91
C PHE A 168 5.57 -9.85 -3.39
N CYS A 169 5.37 -8.70 -2.74
CA CYS A 169 5.22 -8.68 -1.28
C CYS A 169 3.84 -9.19 -0.82
N PHE A 170 2.76 -8.85 -1.53
CA PHE A 170 1.42 -9.31 -1.16
C PHE A 170 1.04 -10.70 -1.69
N MET A 171 1.74 -11.22 -2.72
CA MET A 171 1.42 -12.54 -3.29
C MET A 171 1.48 -13.70 -2.29
N PRO A 172 2.54 -13.86 -1.48
CA PRO A 172 2.59 -14.92 -0.48
C PRO A 172 1.37 -14.91 0.44
N VAL A 173 0.88 -13.72 0.80
CA VAL A 173 -0.24 -13.53 1.73
C VAL A 173 -1.54 -14.05 1.11
N TYR A 174 -1.94 -13.55 -0.06
CA TYR A 174 -3.22 -13.99 -0.63
C TYR A 174 -3.17 -15.43 -1.15
N VAL A 175 -2.01 -15.90 -1.66
CA VAL A 175 -1.85 -17.30 -2.09
C VAL A 175 -2.00 -18.26 -0.93
N THR A 176 -1.39 -17.97 0.22
CA THR A 176 -1.52 -18.85 1.39
C THR A 176 -2.93 -18.87 1.98
N VAL A 177 -3.66 -17.75 1.94
CA VAL A 177 -5.09 -17.72 2.30
C VAL A 177 -5.91 -18.58 1.34
N ILE A 178 -5.68 -18.48 0.02
CA ILE A 178 -6.37 -19.32 -0.98
C ILE A 178 -6.05 -20.80 -0.75
N MET A 179 -4.78 -21.16 -0.53
CA MET A 179 -4.36 -22.54 -0.25
C MET A 179 -4.98 -23.07 1.05
N ARG A 180 -5.11 -22.22 2.07
CA ARG A 180 -5.79 -22.58 3.32
C ARG A 180 -7.26 -22.92 3.07
N VAL A 181 -7.97 -22.10 2.28
CA VAL A 181 -9.39 -22.31 1.98
C VAL A 181 -9.61 -23.55 1.11
N ILE A 182 -8.79 -23.77 0.08
CA ILE A 182 -8.99 -24.86 -0.89
C ILE A 182 -8.50 -26.22 -0.35
N LYS A 183 -7.31 -26.26 0.25
CA LYS A 183 -6.63 -27.51 0.63
C LYS A 183 -6.54 -27.74 2.14
N GLY A 184 -7.04 -26.81 2.96
CA GLY A 184 -6.81 -26.84 4.40
C GLY A 184 -5.33 -26.66 4.78
N TYR A 185 -4.56 -25.96 3.93
CA TYR A 185 -3.13 -25.77 4.15
C TYR A 185 -2.86 -25.11 5.51
N LYS A 186 -2.05 -25.77 6.33
CA LYS A 186 -1.59 -25.27 7.63
C LYS A 186 -0.29 -24.49 7.42
N ILE A 187 -0.34 -23.18 7.67
CA ILE A 187 0.81 -22.30 7.52
C ILE A 187 1.80 -22.58 8.67
N PRO A 188 3.09 -22.85 8.40
CA PRO A 188 4.10 -22.95 9.44
C PRO A 188 4.27 -21.62 10.22
N PRO A 189 4.53 -21.64 11.54
CA PRO A 189 4.71 -20.42 12.33
C PRO A 189 5.77 -19.45 11.79
N ILE A 190 6.86 -19.97 11.24
CA ILE A 190 7.94 -19.14 10.65
C ILE A 190 7.46 -18.44 9.39
N SER A 191 6.80 -19.16 8.47
CA SER A 191 6.25 -18.57 7.25
C SER A 191 5.20 -17.50 7.57
N ASP A 192 4.36 -17.76 8.57
CA ASP A 192 3.35 -16.81 9.07
C ASP A 192 3.99 -15.50 9.58
N ALA A 193 5.04 -15.60 10.40
CA ALA A 193 5.78 -14.44 10.88
C ALA A 193 6.42 -13.64 9.72
N ILE A 194 7.07 -14.32 8.77
CA ILE A 194 7.68 -13.67 7.60
C ILE A 194 6.63 -12.92 6.79
N MET A 195 5.45 -13.52 6.56
CA MET A 195 4.38 -12.87 5.81
C MET A 195 3.84 -11.63 6.54
N GLY A 196 3.71 -11.69 7.87
CA GLY A 196 3.35 -10.54 8.68
C GLY A 196 4.35 -9.39 8.52
N GLU A 197 5.64 -9.67 8.65
CA GLU A 197 6.70 -8.66 8.50
C GLU A 197 6.77 -8.09 7.07
N ILE A 198 6.57 -8.91 6.04
CA ILE A 198 6.53 -8.44 4.65
C ILE A 198 5.37 -7.44 4.43
N ILE A 199 4.21 -7.66 5.05
CA ILE A 199 3.09 -6.71 4.99
C ILE A 199 3.50 -5.39 5.64
N GLU A 200 4.06 -5.42 6.85
CA GLU A 200 4.45 -4.19 7.55
C GLU A 200 5.56 -3.42 6.82
N ILE A 201 6.54 -4.11 6.23
CA ILE A 201 7.56 -3.49 5.37
C ILE A 201 6.90 -2.82 4.15
N SER A 202 5.91 -3.47 3.54
CA SER A 202 5.21 -2.91 2.37
C SER A 202 4.53 -1.59 2.70
N ARG A 203 3.90 -1.50 3.87
CA ARG A 203 3.26 -0.28 4.40
C ARG A 203 4.26 0.85 4.62
N ALA A 204 5.44 0.52 5.14
CA ALA A 204 6.50 1.52 5.30
C ALA A 204 7.01 2.10 3.96
N ILE A 205 6.87 1.35 2.86
CA ILE A 205 7.29 1.76 1.52
C ILE A 205 6.23 2.64 0.83
N ASP A 206 4.94 2.51 1.17
CA ASP A 206 3.85 3.25 0.51
C ASP A 206 3.98 4.80 0.56
N PRO A 207 4.36 5.42 1.70
CA PRO A 207 4.68 6.85 1.74
C PRO A 207 5.86 7.23 0.86
N ILE A 208 6.87 6.36 0.75
CA ILE A 208 8.06 6.58 -0.09
C ILE A 208 7.64 6.57 -1.57
N ILE A 209 6.84 5.59 -2.00
CA ILE A 209 6.26 5.53 -3.34
C ILE A 209 5.48 6.82 -3.60
N THR A 210 4.62 7.23 -2.68
CA THR A 210 3.78 8.43 -2.82
C THR A 210 4.61 9.70 -3.03
N LEU A 211 5.63 9.92 -2.20
CA LEU A 211 6.54 11.06 -2.33
C LEU A 211 7.29 11.03 -3.67
N ILE A 212 7.69 9.86 -4.13
CA ILE A 212 8.44 9.72 -5.37
C ILE A 212 7.56 10.02 -6.59
N PHE A 213 6.28 9.65 -6.58
CA PHE A 213 5.34 9.90 -7.68
C PHE A 213 4.71 11.30 -7.68
N GLN A 214 4.84 12.07 -6.59
CA GLN A 214 4.30 13.43 -6.50
C GLN A 214 5.44 14.44 -6.38
N PRO A 215 5.89 15.04 -7.51
CA PRO A 215 7.02 15.96 -7.50
C PRO A 215 6.77 17.18 -6.60
N ASP A 216 5.51 17.65 -6.54
CA ASP A 216 5.12 18.78 -5.69
C ASP A 216 5.31 18.43 -4.20
N LEU A 217 4.80 17.27 -3.77
CA LEU A 217 5.02 16.79 -2.39
C LEU A 217 6.48 16.51 -2.10
N ASN A 218 7.25 16.00 -3.07
CA ASN A 218 8.69 15.79 -2.90
C ASN A 218 9.42 17.11 -2.64
N HIS A 219 9.03 18.19 -3.34
CA HIS A 219 9.59 19.52 -3.10
C HIS A 219 9.22 20.04 -1.71
N GLU A 220 7.94 19.97 -1.32
CA GLU A 220 7.46 20.37 0.00
C GLU A 220 8.16 19.58 1.12
N PHE A 221 8.29 18.26 0.95
CA PHE A 221 8.95 17.38 1.91
C PHE A 221 10.44 17.70 2.06
N LYS A 222 11.15 18.04 0.97
CA LYS A 222 12.53 18.51 1.02
C LYS A 222 12.66 19.80 1.82
N VAL A 223 11.77 20.77 1.59
CA VAL A 223 11.74 22.04 2.34
C VAL A 223 11.50 21.75 3.83
N PHE A 224 10.55 20.88 4.15
CA PHE A 224 10.28 20.45 5.52
C PHE A 224 11.50 19.82 6.19
N LEU A 225 12.17 18.87 5.52
CA LEU A 225 13.39 18.23 6.02
C LEU A 225 14.53 19.23 6.23
N THR A 226 14.75 20.16 5.30
CA THR A 226 15.77 21.20 5.45
C THR A 226 15.49 22.07 6.68
N LYS A 227 14.23 22.46 6.90
CA LYS A 227 13.81 23.24 8.07
C LYS A 227 14.00 22.44 9.37
N LEU A 228 13.63 21.17 9.38
CA LEU A 228 13.80 20.28 10.54
C LEU A 228 15.29 20.13 10.89
N MET A 229 16.14 19.87 9.90
CA MET A 229 17.59 19.76 10.11
C MET A 229 18.23 21.05 10.62
N ALA A 230 17.78 22.21 10.12
CA ALA A 230 18.24 23.51 10.61
C ALA A 230 17.85 23.72 12.09
N ASN A 231 16.63 23.36 12.47
CA ASN A 231 16.16 23.44 13.85
C ASN A 231 16.92 22.48 14.78
N ILE A 232 17.16 21.24 14.36
CA ILE A 232 17.95 20.26 15.13
C ILE A 232 19.38 20.78 15.33
N LYS A 233 20.03 21.27 14.27
CA LYS A 233 21.38 21.86 14.38
C LYS A 233 21.42 23.06 15.33
N SER A 234 20.41 23.92 15.28
CA SER A 234 20.28 25.04 16.22
C SER A 234 20.10 24.57 17.66
N PHE A 235 19.25 23.56 17.89
CA PHE A 235 19.01 22.97 19.20
C PHE A 235 20.28 22.33 19.78
N VAL A 236 20.98 21.51 18.99
CA VAL A 236 22.26 20.90 19.36
C VAL A 236 23.28 21.99 19.72
N LYS A 237 23.41 23.05 18.91
CA LYS A 237 24.31 24.17 19.20
C LYS A 237 23.97 24.90 20.50
N LYS A 238 22.69 24.97 20.89
CA LYS A 238 22.26 25.56 22.17
C LYS A 238 22.51 24.64 23.37
N LEU A 239 22.45 23.32 23.17
CA LEU A 239 22.62 22.35 24.24
C LEU A 239 24.09 22.17 24.66
N PHE A 240 25.02 22.38 23.72
CA PHE A 240 26.47 22.29 23.95
C PHE A 240 27.16 23.64 24.14
N LYS A 241 26.41 24.69 24.49
CA LYS A 241 26.93 26.03 24.81
C LYS A 241 26.54 26.39 26.23
#